data_AF-A0A6F8QQP5-F1
#
_entry.id   AF-A0A6F8QQP5-F1
#
_cell.length_a   1.000
_cell.length_b   1.000
_cell.length_c   1.000
_cell.angle_alpha   90.00
_cell.angle_beta   90.00
_cell.angle_gamma   90.00
#
_symmetry.space_group_name_H-M   'P 1'
#
loop_
_entity.id
_entity.type
_entity.pdbx_description
1 polymer ?
#
loop_
_entity_poly.entity_id
_entity_poly.type
_entity_poly.pdbx_seq_one_letter_code
_entity_poly.pdbx_strand_id
1 'polypeptide(L)' 'MSELSYLEKLLDGVEVEWKTLEDISIKISSGGTPKTGVSEFYDGDIPWLRTQEVNFCDIWDTEVKITESGVKNSSAKWR' A
#
# COMPACT_ATOMS: atom_id res chain seq x y z
N MET A 1 -38.26 -12.83 11.71
CA MET A 1 -37.77 -11.62 11.02
C MET A 1 -36.26 -11.66 11.14
N SER A 2 -35.51 -11.81 10.04
CA SER A 2 -34.05 -11.77 10.13
C SER A 2 -33.62 -10.33 10.44
N GLU A 3 -32.76 -10.16 11.44
CA GLU A 3 -32.15 -8.86 11.69
C GLU A 3 -31.28 -8.46 10.51
N LEU A 4 -31.39 -7.20 10.08
CA LEU A 4 -30.52 -6.63 9.05
C LEU A 4 -29.06 -6.65 9.53
N SER A 5 -28.16 -6.95 8.61
CA SER A 5 -26.72 -6.81 8.80
C SER A 5 -26.32 -5.34 9.02
N TYR A 6 -25.16 -5.11 9.62
CA TYR A 6 -24.65 -3.74 9.82
C TYR A 6 -24.47 -2.98 8.50
N LEU A 7 -24.15 -3.68 7.42
CA LEU A 7 -24.02 -3.09 6.09
C LEU A 7 -25.36 -2.62 5.54
N GLU A 8 -26.42 -3.43 5.67
CA GLU A 8 -27.77 -3.04 5.26
C GLU A 8 -28.29 -1.87 6.09
N LYS A 9 -27.98 -1.80 7.39
CA LYS A 9 -28.31 -0.66 8.25
C LYS A 9 -27.58 0.62 7.83
N LEU A 10 -26.31 0.50 7.42
CA LEU A 10 -25.50 1.64 6.95
C LEU A 10 -26.03 2.21 5.63
N LEU A 11 -26.54 1.34 4.76
CA LEU A 11 -26.98 1.70 3.41
C LEU A 11 -28.49 1.92 3.29
N ASP A 12 -29.24 1.88 4.40
CA ASP A 12 -30.69 2.02 4.39
C ASP A 12 -31.15 3.36 3.79
N GLY A 13 -32.04 3.31 2.80
CA GLY A 13 -32.53 4.48 2.08
C GLY A 13 -31.52 5.13 1.13
N VAL A 14 -30.32 4.56 0.95
CA VAL A 14 -29.29 5.08 0.04
C VAL A 14 -29.22 4.20 -1.21
N GLU A 15 -29.37 4.81 -2.38
CA GLU A 15 -29.09 4.13 -3.65
C GLU A 15 -27.58 3.97 -3.82
N VAL A 16 -27.13 2.73 -4.01
CA VAL A 16 -25.70 2.41 -4.17
C VAL A 16 -25.44 1.63 -5.44
N GLU A 17 -24.31 1.91 -6.07
CA GLU A 17 -23.75 1.11 -7.15
C GLU A 17 -22.54 0.32 -6.60
N TRP A 18 -22.58 -1.00 -6.73
CA TRP A 18 -21.44 -1.85 -6.41
C TRP A 18 -20.45 -1.85 -7.57
N LYS A 19 -19.21 -1.46 -7.29
CA LYS A 19 -18.09 -1.52 -8.23
C LYS A 19 -16.96 -2.36 -7.66
N THR A 20 -16.20 -3.00 -8.54
CA THR A 20 -14.93 -3.61 -8.15
C THR A 20 -13.88 -2.52 -7.92
N LEU A 21 -12.83 -2.82 -7.15
CA LEU A 21 -11.72 -1.87 -6.99
C LEU A 21 -11.07 -1.54 -8.34
N GLU A 22 -11.07 -2.49 -9.28
CA GLU A 22 -10.51 -2.31 -10.63
C GLU A 22 -11.28 -1.25 -11.43
N ASP A 23 -12.60 -1.18 -11.30
CA ASP A 23 -13.44 -0.21 -12.02
C ASP A 23 -13.15 1.25 -11.65
N ILE A 24 -12.58 1.47 -10.46
CA ILE A 24 -12.34 2.82 -9.90
C ILE A 24 -10.85 3.13 -9.71
N SER A 25 -9.95 2.19 -10.04
CA SER A 25 -8.51 2.34 -9.83
C SER A 25 -7.78 2.42 -11.16
N ILE A 26 -6.91 3.44 -11.33
CA ILE A 26 -5.99 3.48 -12.47
C ILE A 26 -4.97 2.33 -12.39
N LYS A 27 -4.59 1.95 -11.18
CA LYS A 27 -3.61 0.91 -10.92
C LYS A 27 -3.80 0.30 -9.54
N ILE A 28 -3.73 -1.03 -9.47
CA ILE A 28 -3.64 -1.78 -8.22
C ILE A 28 -2.38 -2.62 -8.28
N SER A 29 -1.51 -2.49 -7.27
CA SER A 29 -0.29 -3.28 -7.18
C SER A 29 0.16 -3.44 -5.73
N SER A 30 0.86 -4.53 -5.45
CA SER A 30 1.62 -4.66 -4.21
C SER A 30 2.95 -3.92 -4.32
N GLY A 31 3.47 -3.47 -3.17
CA GLY A 31 4.88 -3.11 -3.05
C GLY A 31 5.79 -4.35 -3.09
N GLY A 32 6.99 -4.19 -2.54
CA GLY A 32 7.91 -5.31 -2.38
C GLY A 32 9.03 -5.01 -1.39
N THR A 33 9.70 -6.07 -0.98
CA THR A 33 10.74 -6.05 0.04
C THR A 33 12.07 -6.38 -0.62
N PRO A 34 13.07 -5.48 -0.60
CA PRO A 34 14.42 -5.84 -1.00
C PRO A 34 14.92 -6.98 -0.10
N LYS A 35 15.82 -7.81 -0.62
CA LYS A 35 16.35 -8.93 0.17
C LYS A 35 17.29 -8.40 1.24
N THR A 36 16.94 -8.56 2.52
CA THR A 36 17.70 -8.04 3.67
C THR A 36 19.17 -8.50 3.71
N GLY A 37 19.48 -9.66 3.16
CA GLY A 37 20.85 -10.17 3.08
C GLY A 37 21.72 -9.57 1.97
N VAL A 38 21.20 -8.62 1.19
CA VAL A 38 21.93 -7.92 0.12
C VAL A 38 22.08 -6.47 0.55
N SER A 39 23.18 -6.17 1.24
CA SER A 39 23.45 -4.84 1.82
C SER A 39 23.46 -3.74 0.76
N GLU A 40 23.83 -4.06 -0.47
CA GLU A 40 23.86 -3.14 -1.62
C GLU A 40 22.48 -2.57 -1.98
N PHE A 41 21.40 -3.17 -1.47
CA PHE A 41 20.04 -2.68 -1.69
C PHE A 41 19.63 -1.59 -0.70
N TYR A 42 20.36 -1.39 0.38
CA TYR A 42 20.01 -0.48 1.49
C TYR A 42 20.99 0.68 1.59
N ASP A 43 20.70 1.63 2.48
CA ASP A 43 21.49 2.84 2.72
C ASP A 43 21.65 3.73 1.48
N GLY A 44 20.61 3.75 0.63
CA GLY A 44 20.49 4.67 -0.51
C GLY A 44 19.68 5.92 -0.18
N ASP A 45 19.19 6.58 -1.23
CA ASP A 45 18.42 7.83 -1.10
C ASP A 45 16.92 7.67 -1.40
N ILE A 46 16.48 6.49 -1.85
CA ILE A 46 15.09 6.24 -2.25
C ILE A 46 14.28 5.83 -1.02
N PRO A 47 13.24 6.59 -0.62
CA PRO A 47 12.40 6.22 0.51
C PRO A 47 11.71 4.87 0.29
N TRP A 48 11.84 3.96 1.26
CA TRP A 48 11.17 2.65 1.23
C TRP A 48 10.27 2.52 2.44
N LEU A 49 9.01 2.95 2.27
CA LEU A 49 8.02 2.99 3.34
C LEU A 49 7.62 1.59 3.80
N ARG A 50 7.67 1.36 5.11
CA ARG A 50 7.26 0.09 5.74
C ARG A 50 6.01 0.28 6.59
N THR A 51 5.30 -0.83 6.85
CA THR A 51 4.08 -0.81 7.69
C THR A 51 4.34 -0.24 9.09
N GLN A 52 5.54 -0.40 9.64
CA GLN A 52 5.91 0.13 10.95
C GLN A 52 5.89 1.67 11.02
N GLU A 53 5.96 2.34 9.88
CA GLU A 53 6.02 3.81 9.79
C GLU A 53 4.63 4.44 9.59
N VAL A 54 3.58 3.63 9.38
CA VAL A 54 2.21 4.11 9.19
C VAL A 54 1.58 4.49 10.54
N ASN A 55 1.61 5.78 10.87
CA ASN A 55 1.19 6.29 12.19
C ASN A 55 0.16 7.45 12.12
N PHE A 56 -0.87 7.31 11.29
CA PHE A 56 -1.97 8.28 11.15
C PHE A 56 -1.52 9.74 10.98
N CYS A 57 -0.40 9.96 10.30
CA CYS A 57 0.18 11.26 10.01
C CYS A 57 0.70 11.30 8.58
N ASP A 58 0.98 12.52 8.09
CA ASP A 58 1.64 12.71 6.81
C ASP A 58 3.10 12.26 6.89
N ILE A 59 3.51 11.41 5.96
CA ILE A 59 4.86 10.87 5.88
C ILE A 59 5.61 11.58 4.75
N TRP A 60 6.66 12.31 5.11
CA TRP A 60 7.48 13.09 4.17
C TRP A 60 8.86 12.45 3.91
N ASP A 61 9.28 11.53 4.78
CA ASP A 61 10.52 10.76 4.64
C ASP A 61 10.37 9.40 5.36
N THR A 62 11.28 8.47 5.08
CA THR A 62 11.30 7.12 5.69
C THR A 62 12.60 6.87 6.43
N GLU A 63 12.51 6.09 7.52
CA GLU A 63 13.65 5.66 8.33
C GLU A 63 14.63 4.80 7.52
N VAL A 64 14.09 3.99 6.60
CA VAL A 64 14.88 3.11 5.74
C VAL A 64 14.78 3.59 4.30
N LYS A 65 15.95 3.68 3.66
CA LYS A 65 16.07 4.03 2.25
C LYS A 65 16.81 2.92 1.51
N ILE A 66 16.46 2.77 0.23
CA ILE A 66 17.02 1.75 -0.65
C ILE A 66 17.79 2.41 -1.79
N THR A 67 18.70 1.66 -2.38
CA THR A 67 19.47 2.13 -3.53
C THR A 67 18.70 1.91 -4.82
N GLU A 68 19.15 2.56 -5.90
CA GLU A 68 18.70 2.25 -7.27
C GLU A 68 18.88 0.77 -7.62
N SER A 69 19.96 0.14 -7.13
CA SER A 69 20.18 -1.30 -7.28
C SER A 69 19.09 -2.10 -6.54
N GLY A 70 18.71 -1.66 -5.34
CA GLY A 70 17.60 -2.22 -4.56
C GLY A 70 16.28 -2.18 -5.31
N VAL A 71 15.96 -1.07 -5.99
CA VAL A 71 14.73 -0.97 -6.81
C VAL A 71 14.81 -1.87 -8.05
N LYS A 72 15.93 -1.82 -8.78
CA LYS A 72 16.07 -2.53 -10.06
C LYS A 72 16.11 -4.05 -9.88
N ASN A 73 16.79 -4.53 -8.83
CA ASN A 73 17.12 -5.93 -8.64
C ASN A 73 16.29 -6.61 -7.52
N SER A 74 15.23 -5.98 -7.03
CA SER A 74 14.31 -6.58 -6.08
C SER A 74 12.84 -6.50 -6.50
N SER A 75 11.95 -6.96 -5.62
CA SER A 75 10.51 -6.81 -5.77
C SER A 75 10.01 -5.41 -5.38
N ALA A 76 10.82 -4.60 -4.68
CA ALA A 76 10.49 -3.22 -4.36
C ALA A 76 10.48 -2.40 -5.65
N LYS A 77 9.29 -2.09 -6.17
CA LYS A 77 9.14 -1.37 -7.44
C LYS A 77 8.07 -0.30 -7.32
N TRP A 78 8.40 0.88 -7.82
CA TRP A 78 7.43 1.88 -8.21
C TRP A 78 6.93 1.48 -9.61
N ARG A 79 5.70 0.97 -9.72
CA ARG A 79 5.10 0.68 -11.02
C ARG A 79 3.96 1.65 -11.25
#